data_AF-A0AAW9HP82-F1
#
_entry.id   AF-A0AAW9HP82-F1
#
_cell.length_a   1.000
_cell.length_b   1.000
_cell.length_c   1.000
_cell.angle_alpha   90.00
_cell.angle_beta   90.00
_cell.angle_gamma   90.00
#
_symmetry.space_group_name_H-M   'P 1'
#
loop_
_entity.id
_entity.type
_entity.pdbx_description
1 polymer ?
#
loop_
_entity_poly.entity_id
_entity_poly.type
_entity_poly.pdbx_seq_one_letter_code
_entity_poly.pdbx_strand_id
1 'polypeptide(L)'
;AYARIDAPATKEEKAKLGKLSPADVTATELAGEPITAKLVEAPGNHAAIGGLKVTTENAWFAARPSGTEDVYKIYAESFRGPEH
;
A
#
# COMPACT_ATOMS: atom_id res chain seq x y z
N ALA A 1 13.68 4.45 6.70
CA ALA A 1 13.19 3.96 8.00
C ALA A 1 11.80 3.37 7.83
N TYR A 2 11.30 2.64 8.82
CA TYR A 2 9.94 2.09 8.83
C TYR A 2 8.95 3.03 9.55
N ALA A 3 7.74 3.14 9.03
CA ALA A 3 6.65 3.89 9.64
C ALA A 3 5.29 3.20 9.45
N ARG A 4 4.36 3.46 10.37
CA ARG A 4 2.96 3.05 10.26
C ARG A 4 2.05 4.24 10.57
N ILE A 5 1.06 4.47 9.71
CA ILE A 5 0.06 5.53 9.85
C ILE A 5 -1.33 4.91 9.74
N ASP A 6 -2.23 5.35 10.61
CA ASP A 6 -3.66 5.05 10.51
C ASP A 6 -4.38 6.30 10.00
N ALA A 7 -5.18 6.17 8.94
CA ALA A 7 -5.89 7.28 8.32
C ALA A 7 -7.40 7.00 8.31
N PRO A 8 -8.26 7.98 8.64
CA PRO A 8 -9.71 7.81 8.61
C PRO A 8 -10.20 7.32 7.24
N ALA A 9 -11.16 6.39 7.24
CA ALA A 9 -11.83 5.95 6.02
C ALA A 9 -13.25 5.48 6.32
N THR A 10 -14.18 5.93 5.48
CA THR A 10 -15.56 5.45 5.43
C THR A 10 -15.62 3.96 5.05
N LYS A 11 -16.76 3.32 5.31
CA LYS A 11 -17.00 1.92 4.93
C LYS A 11 -16.84 1.70 3.43
N GLU A 12 -17.30 2.66 2.63
CA GLU A 12 -17.21 2.66 1.18
C GLU A 12 -15.75 2.75 0.70
N GLU A 13 -14.95 3.63 1.30
CA GLU A 13 -13.52 3.75 1.00
C GLU A 13 -12.75 2.48 1.39
N LYS A 14 -13.04 1.90 2.55
CA LYS A 14 -12.45 0.62 2.99
C LYS A 14 -12.80 -0.53 2.03
N ALA A 15 -14.06 -0.60 1.59
CA ALA A 15 -14.50 -1.62 0.65
C ALA A 15 -13.85 -1.47 -0.73
N LYS A 16 -13.66 -0.22 -1.19
CA LYS A 16 -12.91 0.07 -2.43
C LYS A 16 -11.44 -0.32 -2.31
N LEU A 17 -10.78 0.08 -1.22
CA LEU A 17 -9.37 -0.24 -0.97
C LEU A 17 -9.12 -1.77 -0.98
N GLY A 18 -10.02 -2.54 -0.36
CA GLY A 18 -9.92 -4.00 -0.34
C GLY A 18 -10.12 -4.69 -1.70
N LYS A 19 -10.60 -3.97 -2.72
CA LYS A 19 -10.93 -4.48 -4.06
C LYS A 19 -10.12 -3.82 -5.18
N LEU A 20 -9.07 -3.07 -4.85
CA LEU A 20 -8.21 -2.46 -5.87
C LEU A 20 -7.60 -3.53 -6.78
N SER A 21 -7.35 -3.11 -8.02
CA SER A 21 -6.54 -3.79 -9.00
C SER A 21 -5.21 -3.03 -9.20
N PRO A 22 -4.15 -3.67 -9.72
CA PRO A 22 -2.91 -2.97 -10.03
C PRO A 22 -3.09 -1.81 -11.02
N ALA A 23 -4.09 -1.88 -11.91
CA ALA A 23 -4.38 -0.86 -12.91
C ALA A 23 -4.96 0.43 -12.33
N ASP A 24 -5.55 0.37 -11.13
CA ASP A 24 -6.09 1.55 -10.43
C ASP A 24 -4.96 2.48 -9.95
N VAL A 25 -3.72 1.98 -9.86
CA VAL A 25 -2.55 2.79 -9.55
C VAL A 25 -1.96 3.31 -10.86
N THR A 26 -2.29 4.54 -11.23
CA THR A 26 -1.75 5.19 -12.43
C THR A 26 -0.36 5.79 -12.24
N ALA A 27 0.07 5.99 -10.99
CA ALA A 27 1.39 6.50 -10.68
C ALA A 27 2.50 5.59 -11.26
N THR A 28 3.59 6.22 -11.71
CA THR A 28 4.77 5.53 -12.24
C THR A 28 5.95 5.60 -11.28
N GLU A 29 5.90 6.48 -10.29
CA GLU A 29 6.97 6.72 -9.32
C GLU A 29 6.41 6.80 -7.89
N LEU A 30 7.27 6.48 -6.92
CA LEU A 30 7.05 6.62 -5.48
C LEU A 30 8.32 7.20 -4.87
N ALA A 31 8.21 8.31 -4.14
CA ALA A 31 9.35 9.03 -3.54
C ALA A 31 10.47 9.39 -4.55
N GLY A 32 10.11 9.62 -5.81
CA GLY A 32 11.06 9.94 -6.90
C GLY A 32 11.76 8.70 -7.49
N GLU A 33 11.34 7.49 -7.13
CA GLU A 33 11.87 6.25 -7.68
C GLU A 33 10.83 5.52 -8.55
N PRO A 34 11.23 4.89 -9.66
CA PRO A 34 10.31 4.10 -10.48
C PRO A 34 9.63 2.98 -9.69
N ILE A 35 8.32 2.85 -9.86
CA ILE A 35 7.56 1.75 -9.27
C ILE A 35 7.95 0.45 -9.98
N THR A 36 8.40 -0.52 -9.21
CA THR A 36 8.81 -1.86 -9.68
C THR A 36 7.68 -2.88 -9.60
N ALA A 37 6.73 -2.71 -8.68
CA ALA A 37 5.55 -3.56 -8.59
C ALA A 37 4.34 -2.86 -7.97
N LYS A 38 3.15 -3.27 -8.41
CA LYS A 38 1.82 -2.91 -7.88
C LYS A 38 1.09 -4.22 -7.57
N LEU A 39 0.96 -4.56 -6.30
CA LEU A 39 0.55 -5.87 -5.83
C LEU A 39 -0.76 -5.78 -5.06
N VAL A 40 -1.73 -6.60 -5.47
CA VAL A 40 -3.00 -6.81 -4.73
C VAL A 40 -3.12 -8.26 -4.22
N GLU A 41 -2.18 -9.10 -4.61
CA GLU A 41 -1.99 -10.48 -4.18
C GLU A 41 -0.55 -10.68 -3.70
N ALA A 42 -0.35 -11.59 -2.75
CA ALA A 42 0.97 -11.91 -2.23
C ALA A 42 1.75 -12.79 -3.23
N PRO A 43 2.98 -12.43 -3.64
CA PRO A 43 3.74 -13.16 -4.66
C PRO A 43 4.06 -14.62 -4.31
N GLY A 44 4.10 -14.98 -3.03
CA GLY A 44 4.47 -16.33 -2.60
C GLY A 44 3.35 -17.37 -2.68
N ASN A 45 2.08 -16.94 -2.67
CA ASN A 45 0.94 -17.87 -2.61
C ASN A 45 -0.31 -17.38 -3.36
N HIS A 46 -0.25 -16.23 -4.04
CA HIS A 46 -1.36 -15.62 -4.78
C HIS A 46 -2.60 -15.32 -3.94
N ALA A 47 -2.48 -15.32 -2.61
CA ALA A 47 -3.59 -14.92 -1.75
C ALA A 47 -3.80 -13.40 -1.86
N ALA A 48 -5.07 -12.97 -1.92
CA ALA A 48 -5.41 -11.56 -1.90
C ALA A 48 -4.87 -10.88 -0.65
N ILE A 49 -4.19 -9.75 -0.81
CA ILE A 49 -3.68 -8.93 0.31
C ILE A 49 -4.86 -8.27 1.04
N GLY A 50 -5.98 -8.07 0.33
CA GLY A 50 -7.12 -7.28 0.81
C GLY A 50 -6.74 -5.81 0.92
N GLY A 51 -6.06 -5.28 -0.10
CA GLY A 51 -5.46 -3.95 -0.12
C GLY A 51 -4.48 -3.82 -1.27
N LEU A 52 -3.51 -2.91 -1.12
CA LEU A 52 -2.49 -2.63 -2.14
C LEU A 52 -1.10 -2.62 -1.49
N LYS A 53 -0.10 -3.12 -2.21
CA LYS A 53 1.32 -2.87 -1.94
C LYS A 53 1.99 -2.32 -3.19
N VAL A 54 2.78 -1.27 -3.02
CA VAL A 54 3.59 -0.66 -4.09
C VAL A 54 5.05 -0.71 -3.66
N THR A 55 5.93 -1.09 -4.58
CA THR A 55 7.37 -1.19 -4.34
C THR A 55 8.16 -0.40 -5.36
N THR A 56 9.33 0.06 -4.95
CA THR A 56 10.42 0.58 -5.78
C THR A 56 11.66 -0.26 -5.48
N GLU A 57 12.84 0.20 -5.90
CA GLU A 57 14.11 -0.42 -5.50
C GLU A 57 14.40 -0.18 -4.00
N ASN A 58 14.21 1.03 -3.49
CA ASN A 58 14.63 1.40 -2.14
C ASN A 58 13.48 1.70 -1.17
N ALA A 59 12.22 1.61 -1.59
CA ALA A 59 11.08 1.88 -0.72
C ALA A 59 9.84 1.06 -1.09
N TRP A 60 8.96 0.89 -0.12
CA TRP A 60 7.64 0.33 -0.34
C TRP A 60 6.60 0.93 0.60
N PHE A 61 5.33 0.88 0.17
CA PHE A 61 4.21 1.03 1.10
C PHE A 61 3.15 -0.04 0.85
N ALA A 62 2.38 -0.36 1.89
CA ALA A 62 1.20 -1.20 1.81
C ALA A 62 0.03 -0.53 2.54
N ALA A 63 -1.13 -0.49 1.90
CA ALA A 63 -2.36 0.07 2.44
C ALA A 63 -3.42 -1.02 2.58
N ARG A 64 -4.00 -1.17 3.78
CA ARG A 64 -5.04 -2.18 4.07
C ARG A 64 -6.16 -1.58 4.93
N PRO A 65 -7.43 -1.90 4.66
CA PRO A 65 -8.54 -1.45 5.49
C PRO A 65 -8.45 -2.11 6.88
N SER A 66 -8.75 -1.36 7.95
CA SER A 66 -8.85 -1.93 9.29
C SER A 66 -10.09 -2.84 9.38
N GLY A 67 -9.95 -4.00 10.02
CA GLY A 67 -11.07 -4.92 10.24
C GLY A 67 -12.05 -4.47 11.32
N THR A 68 -11.64 -3.56 12.20
CA THR A 68 -12.37 -3.21 13.43
C THR A 68 -12.74 -1.74 13.54
N GLU A 69 -12.01 -0.86 12.87
CA GLU A 69 -12.12 0.60 13.02
C GLU A 69 -12.39 1.27 11.67
N ASP A 70 -12.99 2.46 11.65
CA ASP A 70 -13.22 3.27 10.44
C ASP A 70 -11.95 4.01 9.99
N VAL A 71 -10.89 3.22 9.80
CA VAL A 71 -9.58 3.65 9.31
C VAL A 71 -9.04 2.64 8.30
N TYR A 72 -8.04 3.05 7.53
CA TYR A 72 -7.10 2.16 6.85
C TYR A 72 -5.69 2.41 7.37
N LYS A 73 -4.86 1.38 7.26
CA LYS A 73 -3.49 1.37 7.79
C LYS A 73 -2.52 1.41 6.64
N ILE A 74 -1.56 2.32 6.70
CA ILE A 74 -0.43 2.41 5.79
C ILE A 74 0.81 1.95 6.54
N TYR A 75 1.49 0.98 5.96
CA TYR A 75 2.81 0.50 6.36
C TYR A 75 3.78 0.97 5.31
N ALA A 76 4.88 1.61 5.69
CA ALA A 76 5.87 2.08 4.74
C ALA A 76 7.29 1.84 5.28
N GLU A 77 8.22 1.60 4.36
CA GLU A 77 9.62 1.49 4.68
C GLU A 77 10.46 2.03 3.54
N SER A 78 11.53 2.72 3.90
CA SER A 78 12.53 3.26 3.00
C SER A 78 13.93 2.82 3.46
N PHE A 79 14.77 2.38 2.54
CA PHE A 79 16.16 2.04 2.79
C PHE A 79 17.08 3.27 2.74
N ARG A 80 16.53 4.44 2.35
CA ARG A 80 17.30 5.69 2.18
C ARG A 80 17.20 6.67 3.35
N GLY A 81 16.34 6.40 4.33
CA GLY A 81 16.24 7.20 5.56
C GLY A 81 14.80 7.48 5.97
N PRO A 82 14.58 8.21 7.07
CA PRO A 82 13.26 8.71 7.47
C PRO A 82 12.68 9.80 6.56
N GLU A 83 13.52 10.62 5.91
CA GLU A 83 13.10 11.76 5.08
C GLU A 83 12.65 11.36 3.67
N HIS A 84 13.09 10.20 3.20
CA HIS A 84 12.75 9.63 1.89
C HIS A 84 11.52 8.74 1.99
#